data_AF-A0A3M1GQT0-F1
#
_entry.id   AF-A0A3M1GQT0-F1
#
_cell.length_a   1.000
_cell.length_b   1.000
_cell.length_c   1.000
_cell.angle_alpha   90.00
_cell.angle_beta   90.00
_cell.angle_gamma   90.00
#
_symmetry.space_group_name_H-M   'P 1'
#
loop_
_entity.id
_entity.type
_entity.pdbx_description
1 polymer ?
#
loop_
_entity_poly.entity_id
_entity_poly.type
_entity_poly.pdbx_seq_one_letter_code
_entity_poly.pdbx_strand_id
1 'polypeptide(L)'
;MVRTYSLEQILSWGADPHNLRAFVGNAQIGYKTALNHRMLAIFTAIFFGGLLWGLRRGRPRLGPGPFLLMALPLLVDGFSHLYAETRGLTFRQTNAWAVWLTGGVFPDWFYTGSTFGSLNWLLRTVTGLLFGLGLVWFLYTYMDTQFSIMRRRLTLKLGRRSVLNR
;
A
#
# COMPACT_ATOMS: atom_id res chain seq x y z
N MET A 1 -3.91 -0.91 -20.53
CA MET A 1 -5.28 -1.04 -21.09
C MET A 1 -6.04 -2.07 -20.25
N VAL A 2 -7.11 -1.66 -19.57
CA VAL A 2 -8.04 -2.59 -18.92
C VAL A 2 -9.20 -2.79 -19.89
N ARG A 3 -9.47 -4.03 -20.31
CA ARG A 3 -10.63 -4.36 -21.13
C ARG A 3 -11.73 -4.92 -20.24
N THR A 4 -12.95 -4.41 -20.40
CA THR A 4 -14.17 -4.94 -19.79
C THR A 4 -14.93 -5.73 -20.83
N TYR A 5 -15.46 -6.89 -20.43
CA TYR A 5 -16.21 -7.80 -21.27
C TYR A 5 -17.63 -7.95 -20.71
N SER A 6 -18.61 -8.16 -21.58
CA SER A 6 -19.97 -8.44 -21.14
C SER A 6 -20.07 -9.85 -20.55
N LEU A 7 -21.12 -10.10 -19.75
CA LEU A 7 -21.35 -11.42 -19.17
C LEU A 7 -21.50 -12.48 -20.28
N GLU A 8 -22.25 -12.18 -21.33
CA GLU A 8 -22.46 -13.09 -22.47
C GLU A 8 -21.14 -13.48 -23.15
N GLN A 9 -20.22 -12.53 -23.31
CA GLN A 9 -18.89 -12.80 -23.86
C GLN A 9 -18.07 -13.72 -22.96
N ILE A 10 -18.13 -13.50 -21.64
CA ILE A 10 -17.39 -14.32 -20.68
C ILE A 10 -17.94 -15.76 -20.66
N LEU A 11 -19.26 -15.92 -20.75
CA LEU A 11 -19.92 -17.22 -20.83
C LEU A 11 -19.61 -17.96 -22.14
N SER A 12 -19.57 -17.25 -23.27
CA SER A 12 -19.23 -17.87 -24.56
C SER A 12 -17.78 -18.38 -24.62
N TRP A 13 -16.89 -17.87 -23.76
CA TRP A 13 -15.54 -18.38 -23.57
C TRP A 13 -15.42 -19.52 -22.56
N GLY A 14 -16.53 -20.07 -22.08
CA GLY A 14 -16.56 -21.25 -21.21
C GLY A 14 -16.45 -20.94 -19.72
N ALA A 15 -16.78 -19.73 -19.29
CA ALA A 15 -16.89 -19.42 -17.86
C ALA A 15 -18.12 -20.08 -17.24
N ASP A 16 -17.99 -20.58 -16.01
CA ASP A 16 -19.11 -21.07 -15.22
C ASP A 16 -20.00 -19.90 -14.74
N PRO A 17 -21.31 -19.87 -15.06
CA PRO A 17 -22.24 -18.85 -14.59
C PRO A 17 -22.29 -18.72 -13.06
N HIS A 18 -22.07 -19.82 -12.33
CA HIS A 18 -22.12 -19.86 -10.87
C HIS A 18 -20.77 -19.50 -10.24
N ASN A 19 -19.69 -19.46 -11.02
CA ASN A 19 -18.34 -19.17 -10.55
C ASN A 19 -17.49 -18.35 -11.56
N LEU A 20 -18.00 -17.19 -11.95
CA LEU A 20 -17.34 -16.27 -12.89
C LEU A 20 -15.93 -15.81 -12.43
N ARG A 21 -15.66 -15.87 -11.12
CA ARG A 21 -14.34 -15.51 -10.57
C ARG A 21 -13.27 -16.53 -10.95
N ALA A 22 -13.61 -17.81 -11.06
CA ALA A 22 -12.68 -18.88 -11.39
C ALA A 22 -12.23 -18.88 -12.86
N PHE A 23 -12.95 -18.20 -13.75
CA PHE A 23 -12.56 -18.07 -15.14
C PHE A 23 -11.18 -17.41 -15.27
N VAL A 24 -10.15 -18.10 -15.76
CA VAL A 24 -8.78 -17.55 -15.83
C VAL A 24 -8.52 -16.79 -17.14
N GLY A 25 -9.27 -17.06 -18.20
CA GLY A 25 -9.03 -16.54 -19.55
C GLY A 25 -8.56 -17.62 -20.52
N ASN A 26 -8.24 -17.22 -21.77
CA ASN A 26 -7.83 -18.14 -22.83
C ASN A 26 -6.82 -17.49 -23.78
N ALA A 27 -6.27 -18.26 -24.73
CA ALA A 27 -5.26 -17.77 -25.67
C ALA A 27 -5.74 -16.62 -26.59
N GLN A 28 -7.05 -16.45 -26.79
CA GLN A 28 -7.62 -15.41 -27.65
C GLN A 28 -7.76 -14.07 -26.94
N ILE A 29 -8.21 -14.07 -25.67
CA ILE A 29 -8.47 -12.85 -24.89
C ILE A 29 -7.36 -12.50 -23.90
N GLY A 30 -6.42 -13.44 -23.70
CA GLY A 30 -5.40 -13.39 -22.68
C GLY A 30 -5.84 -14.00 -21.35
N TYR A 31 -4.89 -14.08 -20.43
CA TYR A 31 -5.10 -14.60 -19.08
C TYR A 31 -5.26 -13.45 -18.08
N LYS A 32 -6.09 -13.66 -17.04
CA LYS A 32 -6.28 -12.74 -15.93
C LYS A 32 -4.96 -12.58 -15.17
N THR A 33 -4.41 -11.37 -15.20
CA THR A 33 -3.33 -10.95 -14.29
C THR A 33 -3.90 -10.24 -13.09
N ALA A 34 -3.61 -10.75 -11.89
CA ALA A 34 -3.91 -10.04 -10.65
C ALA A 34 -2.86 -8.96 -10.40
N LEU A 35 -3.27 -7.69 -10.40
CA LEU A 35 -2.41 -6.57 -10.04
C LEU A 35 -2.82 -6.02 -8.68
N ASN A 36 -1.91 -6.09 -7.71
CA ASN A 36 -2.14 -5.51 -6.39
C ASN A 36 -1.77 -4.03 -6.40
N HIS A 37 -2.76 -3.19 -6.69
CA HIS A 37 -2.59 -1.74 -6.78
C HIS A 37 -2.00 -1.13 -5.50
N ARG A 38 -2.41 -1.63 -4.34
CA ARG A 38 -1.93 -1.11 -3.05
C ARG A 38 -0.45 -1.44 -2.83
N MET A 39 -0.02 -2.65 -3.15
CA MET A 39 1.39 -3.05 -3.04
C MET A 39 2.29 -2.20 -3.94
N LEU A 40 1.83 -1.91 -5.17
CA LEU A 40 2.55 -1.02 -6.08
C LEU A 40 2.74 0.37 -5.45
N ALA A 41 1.70 0.94 -4.85
CA ALA A 41 1.79 2.23 -4.15
C ALA A 41 2.79 2.19 -2.98
N ILE A 42 2.76 1.12 -2.17
CA ILE A 42 3.69 0.94 -1.04
C ILE A 42 5.14 0.89 -1.52
N PHE A 43 5.46 0.05 -2.52
CA PHE A 43 6.83 -0.07 -3.02
C PHE A 43 7.31 1.20 -3.73
N THR A 44 6.42 1.89 -4.43
CA THR A 44 6.72 3.19 -5.04
C THR A 44 7.08 4.22 -3.97
N ALA A 45 6.29 4.30 -2.90
CA ALA A 45 6.60 5.17 -1.76
C ALA A 45 7.89 4.80 -1.05
N ILE A 46 8.17 3.50 -0.87
CA ILE A 46 9.43 3.06 -0.25
C ILE A 46 10.62 3.45 -1.12
N PHE A 47 10.55 3.21 -2.43
CA PHE A 47 11.61 3.55 -3.37
C PHE A 47 11.91 5.05 -3.34
N PHE A 48 10.92 5.91 -3.59
CA PHE A 48 11.14 7.36 -3.61
C PHE A 48 11.44 7.93 -2.21
N GLY A 49 10.79 7.40 -1.16
CA GLY A 49 11.08 7.79 0.22
C GLY A 49 12.53 7.47 0.62
N GLY A 50 13.04 6.30 0.21
CA GLY A 50 14.43 5.91 0.43
C GLY A 50 15.42 6.80 -0.32
N LEU A 51 15.12 7.17 -1.57
CA LEU A 51 15.93 8.14 -2.33
C LEU A 51 15.97 9.50 -1.61
N LEU A 52 14.82 10.03 -1.21
CA LEU A 52 14.72 11.30 -0.47
C LEU A 52 15.46 11.24 0.87
N TRP A 53 15.40 10.11 1.58
CA TRP A 53 16.17 9.90 2.80
C TRP A 53 17.67 9.95 2.54
N GLY A 54 18.15 9.31 1.47
CA GLY A 54 19.56 9.33 1.08
C GLY A 54 20.10 10.73 0.78
N LEU A 55 19.27 11.60 0.23
CA LEU A 55 19.63 13.00 -0.06
C LEU A 55 19.63 13.89 1.19
N ARG A 56 18.99 13.46 2.28
CA ARG A 56 18.82 14.27 3.48
C ARG A 56 20.09 14.24 4.35
N ARG A 57 20.69 15.42 4.59
CA ARG A 57 21.89 15.55 5.44
C ARG A 57 21.63 15.45 6.95
N GLY A 58 20.38 15.65 7.39
CA GLY A 58 19.97 15.56 8.80
C GLY A 58 19.09 14.34 9.07
N ARG A 59 19.49 13.49 10.03
CA ARG A 59 18.76 12.27 10.39
C ARG A 59 17.95 12.51 11.68
N PRO A 60 16.64 12.81 11.58
CA PRO A 60 15.84 13.12 12.75
C PRO A 60 15.70 11.88 13.65
N ARG A 61 15.88 12.06 14.96
CA ARG A 61 15.67 11.01 15.97
C ARG A 61 14.22 11.04 16.49
N LEU A 62 13.25 10.83 15.60
CA LEU A 62 11.86 10.74 16.04
C LEU A 62 11.50 9.28 16.33
N GLY A 63 10.60 9.08 17.30
CA GLY A 63 10.08 7.77 17.67
C GLY A 63 9.11 7.17 16.63
N PRO A 64 8.47 6.04 16.96
CA PRO A 64 7.56 5.33 16.04
C PRO A 64 6.24 6.06 15.74
N GLY A 65 5.95 7.18 16.42
CA GLY A 65 4.67 7.91 16.31
C GLY A 65 4.25 8.26 14.87
N PRO A 66 5.12 8.91 14.04
CA PRO A 66 4.76 9.24 12.66
C PRO A 66 4.40 8.02 11.81
N PHE A 67 5.07 6.88 12.03
CA PHE A 67 4.74 5.64 11.33
C PHE A 67 3.34 5.14 11.72
N LEU A 68 3.02 5.09 13.02
CA LEU A 68 1.70 4.65 13.47
C LEU A 68 0.59 5.54 12.91
N LEU A 69 0.80 6.86 12.88
CA LEU A 69 -0.14 7.82 12.30
C LEU A 69 -0.36 7.56 10.81
N MET A 70 0.72 7.35 10.05
CA MET A 70 0.64 7.07 8.60
C MET A 70 0.09 5.67 8.28
N ALA A 71 0.26 4.70 9.19
CA ALA A 71 -0.24 3.34 9.03
C ALA A 71 -1.72 3.21 9.39
N LEU A 72 -2.25 4.09 10.26
CA LEU A 72 -3.61 4.02 10.78
C LEU A 72 -4.68 3.95 9.68
N PRO A 73 -4.66 4.78 8.61
CA PRO A 73 -5.66 4.69 7.55
C PRO A 73 -5.70 3.33 6.84
N LEU A 74 -4.52 2.73 6.61
CA LEU A 74 -4.42 1.40 6.00
C LEU A 74 -4.95 0.31 6.94
N LEU A 75 -4.69 0.43 8.25
CA LEU A 75 -5.18 -0.51 9.26
C LEU A 75 -6.70 -0.45 9.38
N VAL A 76 -7.28 0.75 9.48
CA VAL A 76 -8.74 0.95 9.50
C VAL A 76 -9.37 0.38 8.24
N ASP A 77 -8.76 0.64 7.08
CA ASP A 77 -9.24 0.12 5.81
C ASP A 77 -9.19 -1.41 5.76
N GLY A 78 -8.10 -2.03 6.21
CA GLY A 78 -7.97 -3.49 6.33
C GLY A 78 -9.00 -4.11 7.30
N PHE A 79 -9.18 -3.50 8.46
CA PHE A 79 -10.17 -3.92 9.45
C PHE A 79 -11.60 -3.83 8.91
N SER A 80 -11.92 -2.79 8.15
CA SER A 80 -13.24 -2.63 7.54
C SER A 80 -13.57 -3.80 6.59
N HIS A 81 -12.57 -4.35 5.87
CA HIS A 81 -12.74 -5.52 5.01
C HIS A 81 -12.96 -6.80 5.80
N LEU A 82 -12.17 -7.05 6.85
CA LEU A 82 -12.33 -8.23 7.71
C LEU A 82 -13.71 -8.26 8.39
N TYR A 83 -14.18 -7.09 8.82
CA TYR A 83 -15.48 -6.95 9.46
C TYR A 83 -16.64 -7.04 8.45
N ALA A 84 -16.45 -6.51 7.23
CA ALA A 84 -17.41 -6.65 6.14
C ALA A 84 -17.61 -8.11 5.72
N GLU A 85 -16.53 -8.89 5.64
CA GLU A 85 -16.57 -10.31 5.27
C GLU A 85 -17.28 -11.17 6.32
N THR A 86 -17.16 -10.81 7.61
CA THR A 86 -17.77 -11.55 8.71
C THR A 86 -19.21 -11.14 9.04
N ARG A 87 -19.61 -9.89 8.75
CA ARG A 87 -20.94 -9.36 9.14
C ARG A 87 -21.77 -8.76 7.99
N GLY A 88 -21.29 -8.85 6.75
CA GLY A 88 -22.02 -8.36 5.56
C GLY A 88 -22.13 -6.84 5.45
N LEU A 89 -21.27 -6.08 6.15
CA LEU A 89 -21.32 -4.61 6.11
C LEU A 89 -20.72 -4.07 4.81
N THR A 90 -21.43 -3.17 4.14
CA THR A 90 -21.07 -2.64 2.81
C THR A 90 -20.29 -1.32 2.84
N PHE A 91 -19.55 -1.05 3.93
CA PHE A 91 -18.89 0.25 4.20
C PHE A 91 -18.13 0.81 2.98
N ARG A 92 -17.32 -0.03 2.33
CA ARG A 92 -16.52 0.35 1.16
C ARG A 92 -17.16 -0.01 -0.19
N GLN A 93 -18.15 -0.90 -0.20
CA GLN A 93 -18.81 -1.30 -1.43
C GLN A 93 -19.74 -0.19 -1.94
N THR A 94 -20.45 0.47 -1.02
CA THR A 94 -21.37 1.58 -1.35
C THR A 94 -20.71 2.93 -1.21
N ASN A 95 -19.68 3.06 -0.35
CA ASN A 95 -19.08 4.35 0.02
C ASN A 95 -20.12 5.41 0.41
N ALA A 96 -21.22 4.97 1.04
CA ALA A 96 -22.32 5.86 1.45
C ALA A 96 -21.85 6.97 2.41
N TRP A 97 -20.83 6.68 3.24
CA TRP A 97 -20.19 7.67 4.10
C TRP A 97 -19.57 8.84 3.31
N ALA A 98 -18.99 8.56 2.14
CA ALA A 98 -18.36 9.57 1.30
C ALA A 98 -19.40 10.39 0.54
N VAL A 99 -20.49 9.76 0.10
CA VAL A 99 -21.64 10.45 -0.50
C VAL A 99 -22.25 11.42 0.50
N TRP A 100 -22.46 10.96 1.74
CA TRP A 100 -22.97 11.81 2.83
C TRP A 100 -22.06 13.00 3.13
N LEU A 101 -20.74 12.79 3.21
CA LEU A 101 -19.77 13.87 3.48
C LEU A 101 -19.68 14.92 2.36
N THR A 102 -19.83 14.49 1.11
CA THR A 102 -19.66 15.35 -0.07
C THR A 102 -20.98 15.91 -0.59
N GLY A 103 -22.10 15.54 0.02
CA GLY A 103 -23.44 15.89 -0.48
C GLY A 103 -23.76 15.28 -1.85
N GLY A 104 -23.06 14.23 -2.27
CA GLY A 104 -23.30 13.57 -3.56
C GLY A 104 -22.87 14.41 -4.79
N VAL A 105 -21.93 15.34 -4.63
CA VAL A 105 -21.51 16.25 -5.71
C VAL A 105 -20.82 15.52 -6.89
N PHE A 106 -20.13 14.41 -6.62
CA PHE A 106 -19.47 13.62 -7.65
C PHE A 106 -20.40 12.58 -8.32
N PRO A 107 -20.06 12.09 -9.52
CA PRO A 107 -20.83 11.03 -10.19
C PRO A 107 -20.79 9.68 -9.45
N ASP A 108 -21.79 8.83 -9.67
CA ASP A 108 -21.90 7.50 -9.03
C ASP A 108 -20.68 6.60 -9.24
N TRP A 109 -20.08 6.66 -10.43
CA TRP A 109 -18.89 5.87 -10.77
C TRP A 109 -17.67 6.26 -9.92
N PHE A 110 -17.62 7.50 -9.41
CA PHE A 110 -16.55 7.94 -8.53
C PHE A 110 -16.64 7.22 -7.18
N TYR A 111 -17.82 7.15 -6.57
CA TYR A 111 -17.98 6.53 -5.26
C TYR A 111 -17.90 5.01 -5.32
N THR A 112 -18.59 4.36 -6.25
CA THR A 112 -18.74 2.90 -6.27
C THR A 112 -17.68 2.19 -7.12
N GLY A 113 -17.07 2.90 -8.07
CA GLY A 113 -16.11 2.32 -9.00
C GLY A 113 -14.81 1.86 -8.35
N SER A 114 -14.10 0.98 -9.04
CA SER A 114 -12.72 0.54 -8.71
C SER A 114 -11.70 0.86 -9.80
N THR A 115 -12.14 1.58 -10.84
CA THR A 115 -11.33 2.03 -11.97
C THR A 115 -10.43 3.19 -11.57
N PHE A 116 -9.47 3.52 -12.44
CA PHE A 116 -8.63 4.69 -12.28
C PHE A 116 -9.48 5.95 -12.07
N GLY A 117 -9.11 6.76 -11.08
CA GLY A 117 -9.83 7.99 -10.72
C GLY A 117 -11.03 7.81 -9.79
N SER A 118 -11.45 6.59 -9.47
CA SER A 118 -12.50 6.37 -8.47
C SER A 118 -11.99 6.64 -7.05
N LEU A 119 -12.90 6.88 -6.12
CA LEU A 119 -12.60 7.04 -4.70
C LEU A 119 -11.87 5.83 -4.14
N ASN A 120 -12.31 4.62 -4.48
CA ASN A 120 -11.66 3.39 -4.02
C ASN A 120 -10.24 3.25 -4.54
N TRP A 121 -10.00 3.66 -5.80
CA TRP A 121 -8.66 3.70 -6.37
C TRP A 121 -7.79 4.70 -5.59
N LEU A 122 -8.28 5.94 -5.40
CA LEU A 122 -7.57 7.00 -4.69
C LEU A 122 -7.20 6.59 -3.26
N LEU A 123 -8.17 6.06 -2.51
CA LEU A 123 -7.96 5.61 -1.13
C LEU A 123 -6.90 4.49 -1.07
N ARG A 124 -6.89 3.54 -2.02
CA ARG A 124 -5.85 2.50 -2.09
C ARG A 124 -4.47 3.09 -2.37
N THR A 125 -4.39 4.08 -3.26
CA THR A 125 -3.15 4.78 -3.58
C THR A 125 -2.62 5.54 -2.37
N VAL A 126 -3.44 6.42 -1.78
CA VAL A 126 -3.03 7.32 -0.69
C VAL A 126 -2.66 6.54 0.56
N THR A 127 -3.49 5.58 0.98
CA THR A 127 -3.18 4.75 2.17
C THR A 127 -1.93 3.90 1.97
N GLY A 128 -1.71 3.36 0.75
CA GLY A 128 -0.49 2.64 0.42
C GLY A 128 0.76 3.53 0.43
N LEU A 129 0.67 4.74 -0.13
CA LEU A 129 1.76 5.71 -0.13
C LEU A 129 2.12 6.14 1.30
N LEU A 130 1.12 6.49 2.11
CA LEU A 130 1.32 6.87 3.51
C LEU A 130 2.00 5.75 4.29
N PHE A 131 1.52 4.52 4.16
CA PHE A 131 2.12 3.37 4.82
C PHE A 131 3.58 3.15 4.36
N GLY A 132 3.86 3.21 3.06
CA GLY A 132 5.22 3.07 2.53
C GLY A 132 6.17 4.16 3.02
N LEU A 133 5.73 5.42 3.06
CA LEU A 133 6.51 6.53 3.61
C LEU A 133 6.74 6.39 5.11
N GLY A 134 5.70 5.97 5.85
CA GLY A 134 5.82 5.65 7.27
C GLY A 134 6.80 4.51 7.53
N LEU A 135 6.82 3.49 6.66
CA LEU A 135 7.76 2.38 6.76
C LEU A 135 9.20 2.85 6.56
N VAL A 136 9.45 3.69 5.55
CA VAL A 136 10.76 4.32 5.36
C VAL A 136 11.13 5.12 6.60
N TRP A 137 10.21 5.96 7.10
CA TRP A 137 10.43 6.75 8.30
C TRP A 137 10.91 5.88 9.47
N PHE A 138 10.16 4.83 9.80
CA PHE A 138 10.47 3.97 10.93
C PHE A 138 11.70 3.10 10.72
N LEU A 139 11.79 2.38 9.60
CA LEU A 139 12.89 1.45 9.36
C LEU A 139 14.21 2.20 9.19
N TYR A 140 14.23 3.32 8.48
CA TYR A 140 15.49 4.01 8.19
C TYR A 140 16.01 4.75 9.42
N THR A 141 15.13 5.36 10.23
CA THR A 141 15.54 5.94 11.53
C THR A 141 16.06 4.87 12.49
N TYR A 142 15.40 3.71 12.54
CA TYR A 142 15.83 2.58 13.34
C TYR A 142 17.20 2.05 12.90
N MET A 143 17.36 1.78 11.60
CA MET A 143 18.63 1.29 11.02
C MET A 143 19.77 2.28 11.25
N ASP A 144 19.52 3.58 11.04
CA ASP A 144 20.52 4.62 11.29
C ASP A 144 21.01 4.62 12.74
N THR A 145 20.07 4.50 13.69
CA THR A 145 20.39 4.41 15.11
C THR A 145 21.26 3.18 15.39
N GLN A 146 20.89 2.01 14.88
CA GLN A 146 21.66 0.78 15.08
C GLN A 146 23.06 0.84 14.43
N PHE A 147 23.16 1.39 13.21
CA PHE A 147 24.44 1.55 12.53
C PHE A 147 25.36 2.54 13.25
N SER A 148 24.81 3.62 13.82
CA SER A 148 25.60 4.57 14.61
C SER A 148 26.18 3.92 15.89
N ILE A 149 25.39 3.09 16.56
CA ILE A 149 25.81 2.32 17.74
C ILE A 149 26.89 1.30 17.35
N MET A 150 26.67 0.56 16.27
CA MET A 150 27.61 -0.44 15.76
C MET A 150 28.95 0.22 15.39
N ARG A 151 28.90 1.34 14.66
CA ARG A 151 30.09 2.12 14.28
C ARG A 151 30.89 2.54 15.52
N ARG A 152 30.24 3.12 16.54
CA ARG A 152 30.91 3.53 17.78
C ARG A 152 31.61 2.37 18.48
N ARG A 153 30.98 1.19 18.56
CA ARG A 153 31.56 -0.02 19.16
C ARG A 153 32.78 -0.52 18.36
N LEU A 154 32.70 -0.51 17.03
CA LEU A 154 33.80 -0.93 16.16
C LEU A 154 34.99 0.03 16.24
N THR A 155 34.76 1.34 16.24
CA THR A 155 35.85 2.34 16.36
C THR A 155 36.60 2.17 17.69
N LEU A 156 35.90 1.90 18.79
CA LEU A 156 36.53 1.66 20.09
C LEU A 156 37.37 0.37 20.12
N LYS A 157 36.89 -0.71 19.48
CA LYS A 157 37.65 -1.98 19.39
C LYS A 157 38.88 -1.86 18.50
N LEU A 158 38.75 -1.20 17.35
CA LEU A 158 39.87 -0.96 16.42
C LEU A 158 40.91 -0.02 17.03
N GLY A 159 40.48 1.03 17.73
CA GLY A 159 41.36 1.93 18.47
C GLY A 159 42.19 1.17 19.52
N ARG A 160 41.56 0.33 20.35
CA ARG A 160 42.27 -0.51 21.34
C ARG A 160 43.29 -1.46 20.71
N ARG A 161 42.94 -2.12 19.59
CA ARG A 161 43.88 -2.98 18.87
C ARG A 161 45.06 -2.20 18.27
N SER A 162 44.85 -0.98 17.80
CA SER A 162 45.93 -0.15 17.26
C SER A 162 46.95 0.29 18.32
N VAL A 163 46.53 0.41 19.59
CA VAL A 163 47.43 0.73 20.71
C VAL A 163 48.21 -0.48 21.20
N LEU A 164 47.62 -1.69 21.14
CA LEU A 164 48.28 -2.94 21.56
C LEU A 164 49.30 -3.49 20.55
N ASN A 165 49.28 -3.00 19.31
CA ASN A 165 50.17 -3.45 18.22
C ASN A 165 51.32 -2.45 17.93
N ARG A 166 51.55 -1.47 18.82
CA ARG A 166 52.73 -0.60 18.85
C ARG A 166 53.54 -0.89 20.10
#